data_AF-A0A3N0AJB9-F1
#
_entry.id   AF-A0A3N0AJB9-F1
#
_cell.length_a   1.000
_cell.length_b   1.000
_cell.length_c   1.000
_cell.angle_alpha   90.00
_cell.angle_beta   90.00
_cell.angle_gamma   90.00
#
_symmetry.space_group_name_H-M   'P 1'
#
loop_
_entity.id
_entity.type
_entity.pdbx_description
1 polymer ?
#
loop_
_entity_poly.entity_id
_entity_poly.type
_entity_poly.pdbx_seq_one_letter_code
_entity_poly.pdbx_strand_id
1 'polypeptide(L)'
;MGSCVLFGTGTIAQLLLPASGGTKKAYDKHRLFPTNFLKGEPYGHTKGSRANFMCVDYQKNIYISDDDPRVYVKKFKDALGDEACRFTCEENAIPLGFGEMDYLDFLKERRVPMSKVIKDSFSRL
;
A
#
# COMPACT_ATOMS: atom_id res chain seq x y z
N MET A 1 12.88 -13.01 -0.46
CA MET A 1 12.76 -11.54 -0.38
C MET A 1 11.36 -11.25 0.10
N GLY A 2 11.19 -10.82 1.35
CA GLY A 2 9.87 -10.50 1.90
C GLY A 2 9.42 -9.12 1.41
N SER A 3 8.12 -8.93 1.18
CA SER A 3 7.58 -7.67 0.66
C SER A 3 8.05 -6.47 1.49
N CYS A 4 8.50 -5.41 0.81
CA CYS A 4 8.90 -4.15 1.43
C CYS A 4 7.69 -3.33 1.89
N VAL A 5 7.86 -2.54 2.95
CA VAL A 5 6.87 -1.54 3.37
C VAL A 5 6.70 -0.49 2.27
N LEU A 6 5.48 -0.04 1.99
CA LEU A 6 5.28 0.96 0.93
C LEU A 6 6.02 2.27 1.27
N PHE A 7 6.73 2.77 0.26
CA PHE A 7 7.62 3.93 0.30
C PHE A 7 8.72 3.81 1.35
N GLY A 8 8.98 2.61 1.87
CA GLY A 8 10.01 2.32 2.87
C GLY A 8 11.19 1.55 2.29
N THR A 9 12.29 1.53 3.05
CA THR A 9 13.50 0.77 2.73
C THR A 9 13.58 -0.56 3.50
N GLY A 10 12.67 -0.80 4.44
CA GLY A 10 12.61 -2.01 5.25
C GLY A 10 11.61 -3.05 4.71
N THR A 11 11.87 -4.31 5.02
CA THR A 11 10.94 -5.42 4.72
C THR A 11 9.89 -5.59 5.81
N ILE A 12 8.70 -6.06 5.45
CA ILE A 12 7.65 -6.43 6.42
C ILE A 12 8.20 -7.49 7.40
N ALA A 13 9.03 -8.43 6.90
CA ALA A 13 9.64 -9.46 7.72
C ALA A 13 10.55 -8.89 8.82
N GLN A 14 11.36 -7.87 8.51
CA GLN A 14 12.20 -7.18 9.51
C GLN A 14 11.37 -6.48 10.59
N LEU A 15 10.16 -6.02 10.27
CA LEU A 15 9.24 -5.39 11.22
C LEU A 15 8.38 -6.38 12.01
N LEU A 16 8.37 -7.66 11.61
CA LEU A 16 7.73 -8.77 12.32
C LEU A 16 8.68 -9.46 13.30
N LEU A 17 10.00 -9.22 13.18
CA LEU A 17 10.97 -9.70 14.16
C LEU A 17 10.71 -9.00 15.50
N PRO A 18 10.68 -9.73 16.63
CA PRO A 18 10.54 -9.15 17.96
C PRO A 18 11.84 -8.42 18.33
N ALA A 19 12.02 -7.21 17.81
CA ALA A 19 13.14 -6.35 18.14
C ALA A 19 12.64 -5.15 18.97
N SER A 20 12.85 -5.26 20.29
CA SER A 20 12.92 -4.18 21.28
C SER A 20 11.66 -3.32 21.53
N GLY A 21 10.98 -3.62 22.64
CA GLY A 21 10.69 -2.63 23.70
C GLY A 21 9.70 -1.47 23.47
N GLY A 22 9.04 -1.35 22.32
CA GLY A 22 8.01 -0.31 22.08
C GLY A 22 6.58 -0.83 22.20
N THR A 23 5.69 -0.11 22.88
CA THR A 23 4.26 -0.46 23.02
C THR A 23 3.43 -0.27 21.75
N LYS A 24 4.01 0.30 20.67
CA LYS A 24 3.34 0.51 19.37
C LYS A 24 3.99 -0.35 18.28
N LYS A 25 3.16 -0.95 17.42
CA LYS A 25 3.63 -1.69 16.23
C LYS A 25 4.40 -0.74 15.31
N ALA A 26 5.53 -1.20 14.77
CA ALA A 26 6.35 -0.41 13.84
C ALA A 26 5.69 -0.20 12.46
N TYR A 27 4.61 -0.94 12.18
CA TYR A 27 3.85 -0.87 10.94
C TYR A 27 2.34 -0.80 11.21
N ASP A 28 1.63 -0.20 10.27
CA ASP A 28 0.17 -0.11 10.24
C ASP A 28 -0.40 -0.67 8.94
N LYS A 29 -1.62 -1.21 9.03
CA LYS A 29 -2.42 -1.54 7.85
C LYS A 29 -3.15 -0.28 7.38
N HIS A 30 -2.78 0.23 6.22
CA HIS A 30 -3.34 1.45 5.65
C HIS A 30 -4.20 1.18 4.41
N ARG A 31 -5.19 2.04 4.16
CA ARG A 31 -6.03 1.98 2.95
C ARG A 31 -5.38 2.82 1.86
N LEU A 32 -5.10 2.25 0.69
CA LEU A 32 -4.59 3.03 -0.44
C LEU A 32 -5.58 4.09 -0.89
N PHE A 33 -6.88 3.81 -0.82
CA PHE A 33 -7.94 4.80 -0.96
C PHE A 33 -8.55 5.06 0.43
N PRO A 34 -8.18 6.17 1.09
CA PRO A 34 -8.57 6.42 2.48
C PRO A 34 -10.07 6.66 2.67
N THR A 35 -10.52 6.69 3.93
CA THR A 35 -11.95 6.69 4.24
C THR A 35 -12.62 7.98 3.78
N ASN A 36 -11.90 9.10 3.88
CA ASN A 36 -12.37 10.41 3.44
C ASN A 36 -12.59 10.46 1.92
N PHE A 37 -11.68 9.88 1.13
CA PHE A 37 -11.84 9.76 -0.32
C PHE A 37 -13.08 8.94 -0.70
N LEU A 38 -13.38 7.89 0.06
CA LEU A 38 -14.52 7.00 -0.20
C LEU A 38 -15.84 7.47 0.43
N LYS A 39 -15.90 8.68 0.99
CA LYS A 39 -17.10 9.22 1.67
C LYS A 39 -18.09 9.75 0.64
N GLY A 40 -19.36 9.40 0.78
CA GLY A 40 -20.43 9.83 -0.15
C GLY A 40 -20.59 8.97 -1.40
N GLU A 41 -19.60 8.16 -1.75
CA GLU A 41 -19.63 7.29 -2.92
C GLU A 41 -20.31 5.92 -2.67
N PRO A 42 -20.92 5.28 -3.70
CA PRO A 42 -21.68 4.03 -3.59
C PRO A 42 -20.80 2.78 -3.41
N TYR A 43 -19.61 2.90 -2.84
CA TYR A 43 -18.62 1.83 -2.73
C TYR A 43 -18.84 0.87 -1.55
N GLY A 44 -19.95 0.99 -0.82
CA GLY A 44 -20.30 0.29 0.42
C GLY A 44 -19.45 -0.94 0.80
N HIS A 45 -19.73 -2.09 0.17
CA HIS A 45 -19.10 -3.37 0.47
C HIS A 45 -17.64 -3.50 -0.01
N THR A 46 -17.24 -2.69 -0.99
CA THR A 46 -15.88 -2.75 -1.58
C THR A 46 -14.83 -2.03 -0.75
N LYS A 47 -15.23 -1.06 0.11
CA LYS A 47 -14.33 -0.28 1.00
C LYS A 47 -13.40 -1.15 1.85
N GLY A 48 -13.89 -2.34 2.25
CA GLY A 48 -13.18 -3.33 3.06
C GLY A 48 -12.37 -4.35 2.25
N SER A 49 -12.30 -4.22 0.92
CA SER A 49 -11.56 -5.16 0.06
C SER A 49 -10.10 -5.24 0.47
N ARG A 50 -9.54 -6.46 0.51
CA ARG A 50 -8.11 -6.69 0.77
C ARG A 50 -7.23 -5.95 -0.25
N ALA A 51 -7.72 -5.80 -1.47
CA ALA A 51 -7.06 -5.03 -2.53
C ALA A 51 -7.08 -3.51 -2.27
N ASN A 52 -7.71 -3.00 -1.21
CA ASN A 52 -7.55 -1.60 -0.79
C ASN A 52 -6.50 -1.44 0.32
N PHE A 53 -5.88 -2.51 0.84
CA PHE A 53 -4.99 -2.40 1.99
C PHE A 53 -3.53 -2.69 1.65
N MET A 54 -2.63 -2.17 2.48
CA MET A 54 -1.19 -2.40 2.41
C MET A 54 -0.53 -2.13 3.79
N CYS A 55 0.71 -2.60 4.01
CA CYS A 55 1.46 -2.34 5.26
C CYS A 55 2.44 -1.16 5.12
N VAL A 56 2.17 -0.05 5.81
CA VAL A 56 3.00 1.17 5.83
C VAL A 56 3.76 1.24 7.15
N ASP A 57 4.86 2.00 7.22
CA ASP A 57 5.43 2.37 8.51
C ASP A 57 4.54 3.43 9.19
N TYR A 58 4.63 3.48 10.52
CA TYR A 58 3.79 4.37 11.33
C TYR A 58 3.95 5.86 10.97
N GLN A 59 5.17 6.32 10.65
CA GLN A 59 5.40 7.73 10.30
C GLN A 59 4.75 8.09 8.97
N LYS A 60 4.84 7.19 7.98
CA LYS A 60 4.16 7.35 6.68
C LYS A 60 2.65 7.23 6.80
N ASN A 61 2.15 6.36 7.69
CA ASN A 61 0.72 6.30 7.98
C ASN A 61 0.19 7.66 8.45
N ILE A 62 0.92 8.32 9.38
CA ILE A 62 0.59 9.68 9.82
C ILE A 62 0.69 10.69 8.67
N TYR A 63 1.76 10.59 7.87
CA TYR A 63 2.00 11.51 6.76
C TYR A 63 0.94 11.42 5.65
N ILE A 64 0.47 10.20 5.33
CA ILE A 64 -0.62 9.96 4.37
C ILE A 64 -1.96 10.37 4.97
N SER A 65 -2.20 10.03 6.24
CA SER A 65 -3.46 10.35 6.95
C SER A 65 -4.70 9.86 6.18
N ASP A 66 -5.61 10.76 5.82
CA ASP A 66 -6.81 10.49 5.00
C ASP A 66 -6.77 11.25 3.66
N ASP A 67 -5.57 11.62 3.18
CA ASP A 67 -5.40 12.39 1.93
C ASP A 67 -5.87 11.62 0.68
N ASP A 68 -6.29 12.36 -0.34
CA ASP A 68 -6.59 11.81 -1.66
C ASP A 68 -5.35 11.09 -2.24
N PRO A 69 -5.49 9.88 -2.82
CA PRO A 69 -4.41 9.15 -3.48
C PRO A 69 -3.55 9.98 -4.42
N ARG A 70 -4.16 10.86 -5.22
CA ARG A 70 -3.42 11.76 -6.13
C ARG A 70 -2.47 12.68 -5.37
N VAL A 71 -2.94 13.19 -4.23
CA VAL A 71 -2.21 14.14 -3.40
C VAL A 71 -1.02 13.46 -2.74
N TYR A 72 -1.24 12.39 -1.97
CA TYR A 72 -0.13 11.78 -1.23
C TYR A 72 0.85 11.03 -2.14
N VAL A 73 0.38 10.40 -3.23
CA VAL A 73 1.28 9.74 -4.20
C VAL A 73 2.19 10.77 -4.85
N LYS A 74 1.65 11.94 -5.23
CA LYS A 74 2.47 13.03 -5.77
C LYS A 74 3.52 13.49 -4.75
N LYS A 75 3.15 13.66 -3.47
CA LYS A 75 4.12 14.01 -2.41
C LYS A 75 5.27 13.01 -2.32
N PHE A 76 5.00 11.70 -2.39
CA PHE A 76 6.05 10.68 -2.36
C PHE A 76 6.89 10.65 -3.63
N LYS A 77 6.30 10.87 -4.81
CA LYS A 77 7.05 11.01 -6.06
C LYS A 77 8.01 12.19 -6.01
N ASP A 78 7.53 13.35 -5.53
CA ASP A 78 8.34 14.56 -5.38
C ASP A 78 9.50 14.34 -4.36
N ALA A 79 9.27 13.56 -3.31
CA ALA A 79 10.25 13.32 -2.23
C ALA A 79 11.26 12.19 -2.50
N LEU A 80 10.83 11.10 -3.14
CA LEU A 80 11.63 9.88 -3.33
C LEU A 80 12.10 9.69 -4.79
N GLY A 81 11.48 10.40 -5.72
CA GLY A 81 11.66 10.20 -7.15
C GLY A 81 10.73 9.12 -7.72
N ASP A 82 10.50 9.22 -9.03
CA ASP A 82 9.58 8.34 -9.75
C ASP A 82 10.03 6.88 -9.77
N GLU A 83 11.34 6.63 -9.90
CA GLU A 83 11.88 5.28 -9.95
C GLU A 83 11.66 4.53 -8.63
N ALA A 84 11.93 5.18 -7.50
CA ALA A 84 11.70 4.60 -6.18
C ALA A 84 10.21 4.32 -5.94
N CYS A 85 9.33 5.23 -6.35
CA CYS A 85 7.88 5.02 -6.26
C CYS A 85 7.42 3.85 -7.14
N ARG A 86 7.94 3.76 -8.38
CA ARG A 86 7.64 2.66 -9.30
C ARG A 86 8.05 1.31 -8.70
N PHE A 87 9.31 1.20 -8.28
CA PHE A 87 9.85 -0.02 -7.67
C PHE A 87 9.01 -0.46 -6.46
N THR A 88 8.65 0.49 -5.60
CA THR A 88 7.88 0.18 -4.39
C THR A 88 6.45 -0.27 -4.70
N CYS A 89 5.82 0.30 -5.74
CA CYS A 89 4.50 -0.13 -6.19
C CYS A 89 4.55 -1.56 -6.75
N GLU A 90 5.56 -1.88 -7.57
CA GLU A 90 5.76 -3.20 -8.15
C GLU A 90 5.94 -4.28 -7.07
N GLU A 91 6.84 -4.04 -6.10
CA GLU A 91 7.09 -4.95 -4.97
C GLU A 91 5.85 -5.19 -4.10
N ASN A 92 4.91 -4.25 -4.09
CA ASN A 92 3.66 -4.34 -3.33
C ASN A 92 2.44 -4.76 -4.17
N ALA A 93 2.65 -5.18 -5.42
CA ALA A 93 1.60 -5.51 -6.37
C ALA A 93 0.54 -4.39 -6.49
N ILE A 94 0.98 -3.14 -6.54
CA ILE A 94 0.14 -1.96 -6.72
C ILE A 94 0.26 -1.50 -8.17
N PRO A 95 -0.86 -1.29 -8.89
CA PRO A 95 -0.85 -0.73 -10.24
C PRO A 95 -0.13 0.62 -10.29
N LEU A 96 0.75 0.81 -11.27
CA LEU A 96 1.42 2.09 -11.47
C LEU A 96 0.39 3.15 -11.86
N GLY A 97 0.52 4.35 -11.28
CA GLY A 97 -0.43 5.43 -11.52
C GLY A 97 -1.76 5.28 -10.75
N PHE A 98 -1.86 4.36 -9.78
CA PHE A 98 -3.09 4.15 -9.01
C PHE A 98 -3.65 5.42 -8.35
N GLY A 99 -2.81 6.42 -8.07
CA GLY A 99 -3.26 7.71 -7.57
C GLY A 99 -4.33 8.33 -8.46
N GLU A 100 -4.18 8.21 -9.79
CA GLU A 100 -5.07 8.80 -10.78
C GLU A 100 -6.23 7.87 -11.21
N MET A 101 -6.31 6.66 -10.66
CA MET A 101 -7.33 5.68 -11.03
C MET A 101 -8.65 5.91 -10.28
N ASP A 102 -9.77 5.56 -10.93
CA ASP A 102 -11.02 5.34 -10.20
C ASP A 102 -10.86 4.16 -9.23
N TYR A 103 -11.56 4.24 -8.09
CA TYR A 103 -11.45 3.24 -7.04
C TYR A 103 -11.83 1.82 -7.50
N LEU A 104 -12.89 1.67 -8.29
CA LEU A 104 -13.35 0.35 -8.73
C LEU A 104 -12.42 -0.24 -9.79
N ASP A 105 -11.89 0.60 -10.68
CA ASP A 105 -10.92 0.15 -11.67
C ASP A 105 -9.59 -0.22 -11.03
N PHE A 106 -9.13 0.57 -10.06
CA PHE A 106 -8.00 0.21 -9.21
C PHE A 106 -8.19 -1.16 -8.54
N LEU A 107 -9.37 -1.44 -7.96
CA LEU A 107 -9.64 -2.73 -7.33
C LEU A 107 -9.59 -3.90 -8.32
N LYS A 108 -10.04 -3.71 -9.56
CA LYS A 108 -9.96 -4.73 -10.62
C LYS A 108 -8.50 -4.96 -11.00
N GLU A 109 -7.77 -3.89 -11.30
CA GLU A 109 -6.37 -3.96 -11.73
C GLU A 109 -5.47 -4.55 -10.65
N ARG A 110 -5.63 -4.16 -9.38
CA ARG A 110 -4.78 -4.61 -8.28
C ARG A 110 -4.91 -6.11 -7.98
N ARG A 111 -6.06 -6.74 -8.25
CA ARG A 111 -6.26 -8.18 -8.00
C ARG A 111 -5.36 -9.05 -8.88
N VAL A 112 -5.07 -8.62 -10.10
CA VAL A 112 -4.25 -9.38 -11.06
C VAL A 112 -2.82 -9.57 -10.55
N PRO A 113 -2.01 -8.52 -10.27
CA PRO A 113 -0.66 -8.69 -9.77
C PRO A 113 -0.63 -9.32 -8.37
N MET A 114 -1.61 -9.04 -7.49
CA MET A 114 -1.72 -9.72 -6.19
C MET A 114 -1.86 -11.23 -6.36
N SER A 115 -2.72 -11.69 -7.28
CA SER A 115 -2.92 -13.13 -7.54
C SER A 115 -1.64 -13.79 -8.04
N LYS A 116 -0.87 -13.09 -8.89
CA LYS A 116 0.42 -13.55 -9.40
C LYS A 116 1.45 -13.68 -8.29
N VAL A 117 1.59 -12.66 -7.44
CA VAL A 117 2.52 -12.70 -6.29
C VAL A 117 2.20 -13.85 -5.33
N ILE A 118 0.91 -14.08 -5.03
CA ILE A 118 0.49 -15.19 -4.17
C ILE A 118 0.83 -16.54 -4.82
N LYS A 119 0.53 -16.71 -6.11
CA LYS A 119 0.82 -17.93 -6.86
C LYS A 119 2.33 -18.21 -6.92
N ASP A 120 3.12 -17.20 -7.24
CA ASP A 120 4.58 -17.31 -7.35
C ASP A 120 5.21 -17.62 -5.99
N SER A 121 4.68 -17.04 -4.90
CA SER A 121 5.15 -17.33 -3.54
C SER A 121 4.84 -18.77 -3.12
N PHE A 122 3.62 -19.25 -3.39
CA PHE A 122 3.24 -20.63 -3.07
C PHE A 122 4.04 -21.65 -3.89
N SER A 123 4.36 -21.34 -5.15
CA SER A 123 5.14 -22.24 -6.02
C SER A 123 6.62 -22.34 -5.64
N ARG A 124 7.11 -21.48 -4.72
CA ARG A 124 8.49 -21.46 -4.22
C ARG A 124 8.63 -22.09 -2.82
N LEU A 125 7.53 -22.56 -2.24
CA LEU A 125 7.51 -23.37 -1.02
C LEU A 125 7.80 -24.82 -1.36
#